data_AF-A0A1M4WZZ9-F1
#
_entry.id   AF-A0A1M4WZZ9-F1
#
_cell.length_a   1.000
_cell.length_b   1.000
_cell.length_c   1.000
_cell.angle_alpha   90.00
_cell.angle_beta   90.00
_cell.angle_gamma   90.00
#
_symmetry.space_group_name_H-M   'P 1'
#
loop_
_entity.id
_entity.type
_entity.pdbx_description
1 polymer ?
#
loop_
_entity_poly.entity_id
_entity_poly.type
_entity_poly.pdbx_seq_one_letter_code
_entity_poly.pdbx_strand_id
1 'polypeptide(L)'
;MKVNLIYNGLIKSGYFFILCDTEGYIIKLIYDDHLANYFKKINLVEGASLRLEDSGTNAINLAMEYKSRVEICGEDHYCELLKNWYCTAMPIINYNDTAIIAYLDMSCVNYSNINNQSLVLKNIVTQIEKYLSLKHEINYVLGKLIYVDEG
;
A
#
# COMPACT_ATOMS: atom_id res chain seq x y z
N MET A 1 11.58 -15.55 -2.54
CA MET A 1 10.94 -14.69 -3.55
C MET A 1 11.92 -13.57 -3.87
N LYS A 2 12.50 -13.52 -5.08
CA LYS A 2 13.40 -12.41 -5.46
C LYS A 2 12.56 -11.13 -5.45
N VAL A 3 12.82 -10.24 -4.49
CA VAL A 3 12.27 -8.89 -4.52
C VAL A 3 12.67 -8.28 -5.87
N ASN A 4 11.67 -7.95 -6.69
CA ASN A 4 11.87 -7.48 -8.06
C ASN A 4 12.82 -6.28 -8.04
N LEU A 5 13.83 -6.25 -8.92
CA LEU A 5 14.88 -5.22 -8.95
C LEU A 5 14.32 -3.79 -8.96
N ILE A 6 13.13 -3.61 -9.54
CA ILE A 6 12.40 -2.34 -9.63
C ILE A 6 11.95 -1.84 -8.25
N TYR A 7 11.43 -2.71 -7.37
CA TYR A 7 11.00 -2.31 -6.03
C TYR A 7 12.20 -1.86 -5.18
N ASN A 8 13.32 -2.58 -5.27
CA ASN A 8 14.54 -2.18 -4.59
C ASN A 8 15.08 -0.84 -5.12
N GLY A 9 14.95 -0.56 -6.41
CA GLY A 9 15.32 0.72 -6.99
C GLY A 9 14.50 1.88 -6.41
N LEU A 10 13.18 1.73 -6.32
CA LEU A 10 12.28 2.72 -5.72
C LEU A 10 12.61 2.96 -4.24
N ILE A 11 12.80 1.87 -3.48
CA ILE A 11 13.13 1.95 -2.06
C ILE A 11 14.45 2.70 -1.85
N LYS A 12 15.48 2.36 -2.63
CA LYS A 12 16.78 3.03 -2.56
C LYS A 12 16.76 4.48 -3.04
N SER A 13 15.79 4.86 -3.88
CA SER A 13 15.62 6.26 -4.31
C SER A 13 14.78 7.09 -3.33
N GLY A 14 14.43 6.54 -2.17
CA GLY A 14 13.73 7.27 -1.11
C GLY A 14 12.20 7.12 -1.11
N TYR A 15 11.65 6.22 -1.93
CA TYR A 15 10.26 5.81 -1.76
C TYR A 15 10.12 4.76 -0.66
N PHE A 16 8.94 4.72 -0.06
CA PHE A 16 8.53 3.66 0.84
C PHE A 16 7.06 3.33 0.62
N PHE A 17 6.65 2.17 1.13
CA PHE A 17 5.29 1.69 1.01
C PHE A 17 4.71 1.37 2.38
N ILE A 18 3.42 1.64 2.51
CA ILE A 18 2.61 1.31 3.68
C ILE A 18 1.46 0.43 3.20
N LEU A 19 1.45 -0.83 3.62
CA LEU A 19 0.33 -1.73 3.40
C LEU A 19 -0.57 -1.71 4.63
N CYS A 20 -1.85 -1.37 4.43
CA CYS A 20 -2.85 -1.38 5.49
C CYS A 20 -3.94 -2.43 5.23
N ASP A 21 -4.54 -2.91 6.31
CA ASP A 21 -5.78 -3.69 6.23
C ASP A 21 -6.99 -2.80 5.88
N THR A 22 -8.18 -3.41 5.81
CA THR A 22 -9.42 -2.71 5.49
C THR A 22 -9.89 -1.75 6.58
N GLU A 23 -9.36 -1.90 7.80
CA GLU A 23 -9.68 -1.05 8.95
C GLU A 23 -8.68 0.10 9.13
N GLY A 24 -7.65 0.17 8.26
CA GLY A 24 -6.66 1.24 8.26
C GLY A 24 -5.46 1.00 9.19
N TYR A 25 -5.25 -0.22 9.67
CA TYR A 25 -4.05 -0.56 10.45
C TYR A 25 -2.90 -0.99 9.54
N ILE A 26 -1.70 -0.53 9.85
CA ILE A 26 -0.48 -0.86 9.10
C ILE A 26 -0.13 -2.34 9.32
N ILE A 27 -0.26 -3.15 8.26
CA ILE A 27 0.20 -4.54 8.22
C ILE A 27 1.71 -4.59 8.01
N LYS A 28 2.21 -3.77 7.07
CA LYS A 28 3.61 -3.82 6.66
C LYS A 28 4.14 -2.45 6.25
N LEU A 29 5.35 -2.16 6.71
CA LEU A 29 6.16 -1.06 6.21
C LEU A 29 7.30 -1.62 5.35
N ILE A 30 7.46 -1.06 4.15
CA ILE A 30 8.52 -1.46 3.20
C ILE A 30 9.32 -0.22 2.83
N TYR A 31 10.56 -0.16 3.29
CA TYR A 31 11.41 1.03 3.21
C TYR A 31 12.89 0.66 3.28
N ASP A 32 13.76 1.64 3.03
CA ASP A 32 15.21 1.50 3.17
C ASP A 32 15.63 1.84 4.61
N ASP A 33 16.58 1.09 5.18
CA ASP A 33 16.95 1.16 6.60
C ASP A 33 17.30 2.57 7.10
N HIS A 34 17.74 3.48 6.22
CA HIS A 34 18.00 4.87 6.61
C HIS A 34 16.74 5.60 7.13
N LEU A 35 15.54 5.18 6.72
CA LEU A 35 14.26 5.73 7.19
C LEU A 35 13.80 5.14 8.53
N ALA A 36 14.41 4.05 9.01
CA ALA A 36 13.96 3.35 10.23
C ALA A 36 13.88 4.27 11.45
N ASN A 37 14.93 5.06 11.67
CA ASN A 37 14.99 6.00 12.79
C ASN A 37 13.99 7.16 12.63
N TYR A 38 13.71 7.57 11.40
CA TYR A 38 12.72 8.61 11.12
C TYR A 38 11.30 8.11 11.44
N PHE A 39 10.93 6.93 10.95
CA PHE A 39 9.62 6.31 11.22
C PHE A 39 9.39 6.05 12.69
N LYS A 40 10.41 5.57 13.42
CA LYS A 40 10.34 5.39 14.86
C LYS A 40 10.06 6.70 15.61
N LYS A 41 10.62 7.83 15.16
CA LYS A 41 10.39 9.14 15.79
C LYS A 41 8.97 9.66 15.63
N ILE A 42 8.32 9.33 14.50
CA ILE A 42 6.95 9.76 14.19
C ILE A 42 5.90 8.69 14.54
N ASN A 43 6.30 7.61 15.23
CA ASN A 43 5.45 6.46 15.55
C ASN A 43 4.78 5.79 14.34
N LEU A 44 5.42 5.85 13.17
CA LEU A 44 5.01 5.06 12.01
C LEU A 44 5.57 3.65 12.16
N VAL A 45 4.75 2.73 12.67
CA VAL A 45 5.13 1.35 12.97
C VAL A 45 4.05 0.38 12.50
N GLU A 46 4.42 -0.88 12.29
CA GLU A 46 3.43 -1.95 12.05
C GLU A 46 2.48 -2.05 13.25
N GLY A 47 1.18 -2.12 12.98
CA GLY A 47 0.10 -2.06 13.96
C GLY A 47 -0.42 -0.66 14.29
N ALA A 48 0.23 0.42 13.82
CA ALA A 48 -0.33 1.77 13.99
C ALA A 48 -1.59 1.96 13.13
N SER A 49 -2.52 2.80 13.61
CA SER A 49 -3.74 3.16 12.88
C SER A 49 -3.52 4.40 12.03
N LEU A 50 -3.93 4.35 10.76
CA LEU A 50 -3.97 5.50 9.84
C LEU A 50 -5.39 6.03 9.63
N ARG A 51 -6.35 5.64 10.47
CA ARG A 51 -7.69 6.22 10.47
C ARG A 51 -7.66 7.72 10.78
N LEU A 52 -8.69 8.43 10.30
CA LEU A 52 -8.77 9.89 10.41
C LEU A 52 -8.75 10.36 11.87
N GLU A 53 -9.48 9.65 12.73
CA GLU A 53 -9.60 9.89 14.17
C GLU A 53 -8.31 9.62 14.96
N ASP A 54 -7.44 8.75 14.47
CA ASP A 54 -6.23 8.33 15.17
C ASP A 54 -4.98 9.11 14.68
N SER A 55 -4.93 9.42 13.38
CA SER A 55 -3.74 9.97 12.72
C SER A 55 -3.98 11.27 11.94
N GLY A 56 -5.21 11.81 11.94
CA GLY A 56 -5.58 12.96 11.12
C GLY A 56 -5.57 12.65 9.62
N THR A 57 -5.84 13.67 8.79
CA THR A 57 -5.94 13.50 7.33
C THR A 57 -4.65 12.93 6.73
N ASN A 58 -4.77 11.79 6.04
CA ASN A 58 -3.67 11.13 5.34
C ASN A 58 -4.20 10.36 4.12
N ALA A 59 -3.31 9.94 3.23
CA ALA A 59 -3.69 9.31 1.98
C ALA A 59 -4.53 8.04 2.16
N ILE A 60 -4.21 7.23 3.17
CA ILE A 60 -4.91 5.96 3.45
C ILE A 60 -6.36 6.24 3.86
N ASN A 61 -6.62 7.12 4.83
CA ASN A 61 -8.01 7.37 5.23
C ASN A 61 -8.83 8.03 4.13
N LEU A 62 -8.24 8.90 3.31
CA LEU A 62 -8.94 9.48 2.17
C LEU A 62 -9.23 8.41 1.10
N ALA A 63 -8.28 7.49 0.84
CA ALA A 63 -8.52 6.37 -0.07
C ALA A 63 -9.59 5.41 0.47
N MET A 64 -9.69 5.24 1.79
CA MET A 64 -10.75 4.49 2.45
C MET A 64 -12.10 5.17 2.25
N GLU A 65 -12.19 6.47 2.52
CA GLU A 65 -13.40 7.27 2.40
C GLU A 65 -13.92 7.28 0.95
N TYR A 66 -13.06 7.59 -0.01
CA TYR A 66 -13.44 7.70 -1.41
C TYR A 66 -13.45 6.38 -2.17
N LYS A 67 -13.00 5.28 -1.54
CA LYS A 67 -12.86 3.95 -2.16
C LYS A 67 -12.13 4.00 -3.50
N SER A 68 -11.17 4.90 -3.60
CA SER A 68 -10.48 5.21 -4.83
C SER A 68 -9.07 5.71 -4.53
N ARG A 69 -8.31 5.92 -5.59
CA ARG A 69 -6.95 6.44 -5.48
C ARG A 69 -6.98 7.89 -5.02
N VAL A 70 -6.09 8.21 -4.10
CA VAL A 70 -5.89 9.57 -3.59
C VAL A 70 -4.42 9.94 -3.68
N GLU A 71 -4.17 11.20 -4.03
CA GLU A 71 -2.88 11.86 -3.95
C GLU A 71 -3.00 13.03 -2.98
N ILE A 72 -2.04 13.13 -2.07
CA ILE A 72 -1.97 14.20 -1.09
C ILE A 72 -0.52 14.65 -0.98
N CYS A 73 -0.32 15.96 -0.93
CA CYS A 73 0.97 16.60 -0.94
C CYS A 73 0.98 17.73 0.07
N GLY A 74 2.05 17.83 0.86
CA GLY A 74 2.39 19.08 1.51
C GLY A 74 1.31 19.61 2.48
N GLU A 75 0.81 20.82 2.19
CA GLU A 75 -0.16 21.56 3.02
C GLU A 75 -1.52 20.88 3.18
N ASP A 76 -1.86 19.92 2.32
CA ASP A 76 -3.10 19.15 2.42
C ASP A 76 -3.09 18.16 3.60
N HIS A 77 -1.91 17.83 4.13
CA HIS A 77 -1.79 17.05 5.37
C HIS A 77 -2.13 17.91 6.60
N TYR A 78 -3.15 17.50 7.36
CA TYR A 78 -3.48 18.14 8.65
C TYR A 78 -2.36 18.00 9.69
N CYS A 79 -1.56 16.92 9.63
CA CYS A 79 -0.46 16.67 10.54
C CYS A 79 0.83 17.38 10.10
N GLU A 80 1.41 18.23 10.97
CA GLU A 80 2.65 18.95 10.66
C GLU A 80 3.84 18.04 10.33
N LEU A 81 3.86 16.83 10.89
CA LEU A 81 4.92 15.84 10.65
C LEU A 81 4.93 15.33 9.20
N LEU A 82 3.82 15.48 8.46
CA LEU A 82 3.61 14.97 7.11
C LEU A 82 3.67 16.07 6.04
N LYS A 83 3.88 17.34 6.40
CA LYS A 83 3.94 18.47 5.45
C LYS A 83 5.04 18.38 4.38
N ASN A 84 5.96 17.43 4.51
CA ASN A 84 7.03 17.19 3.53
C ASN A 84 6.86 15.86 2.78
N TRP A 85 5.72 15.21 2.98
CA TRP A 85 5.39 13.95 2.35
C TRP A 85 4.57 14.18 1.10
N TYR A 86 4.77 13.25 0.18
CA TYR A 86 3.95 13.11 -1.00
C TYR A 86 3.48 11.68 -1.06
N CYS A 87 2.20 11.51 -0.80
CA CYS A 87 1.58 10.22 -0.63
C CYS A 87 0.64 9.96 -1.79
N THR A 88 0.67 8.73 -2.28
CA THR A 88 -0.37 8.20 -3.15
C THR A 88 -0.86 6.93 -2.51
N ALA A 89 -2.16 6.84 -2.22
CA ALA A 89 -2.79 5.64 -1.71
C ALA A 89 -3.88 5.15 -2.66
N MET A 90 -4.11 3.84 -2.69
CA MET A 90 -5.27 3.26 -3.38
C MET A 90 -5.71 1.93 -2.77
N PRO A 91 -6.98 1.56 -2.96
CA PRO A 91 -7.46 0.23 -2.60
C PRO A 91 -6.77 -0.86 -3.43
N ILE A 92 -6.60 -2.02 -2.81
CA ILE A 92 -6.36 -3.30 -3.47
C ILE A 92 -7.69 -4.06 -3.47
N ILE A 93 -8.13 -4.49 -4.65
CA ILE A 93 -9.41 -5.17 -4.84
C ILE A 93 -9.18 -6.68 -4.95
N ASN A 94 -10.13 -7.47 -4.44
CA ASN A 94 -10.08 -8.92 -4.55
C ASN A 94 -10.21 -9.39 -6.01
N TYR A 95 -9.83 -10.64 -6.26
CA TYR A 95 -9.84 -11.33 -7.57
C TYR A 95 -11.12 -11.25 -8.42
N ASN A 96 -12.28 -10.95 -7.84
CA ASN A 96 -13.56 -10.83 -8.54
C ASN A 96 -14.08 -9.38 -8.63
N ASP A 97 -13.23 -8.41 -8.29
CA ASP A 97 -13.54 -6.98 -8.30
C ASP A 97 -14.70 -6.56 -7.36
N THR A 98 -15.08 -7.39 -6.38
CA THR A 98 -16.27 -7.10 -5.53
C THR A 98 -15.94 -6.43 -4.19
N ALA A 99 -14.71 -6.58 -3.69
CA ALA A 99 -14.37 -6.10 -2.35
C ALA A 99 -12.96 -5.56 -2.28
N ILE A 100 -12.81 -4.45 -1.55
CA ILE A 100 -11.50 -3.94 -1.13
C ILE A 100 -10.99 -4.86 -0.01
N ILE A 101 -9.75 -5.32 -0.13
CA ILE A 101 -9.14 -6.27 0.81
C ILE A 101 -7.94 -5.68 1.57
N ALA A 102 -7.43 -4.54 1.10
CA ALA A 102 -6.31 -3.82 1.69
C ALA A 102 -6.18 -2.45 1.02
N TYR A 103 -5.31 -1.61 1.57
CA TYR A 103 -4.88 -0.36 0.95
C TYR A 103 -3.37 -0.34 0.83
N LEU A 104 -2.86 0.16 -0.29
CA LEU A 104 -1.43 0.37 -0.48
C LEU A 104 -1.17 1.86 -0.69
N ASP A 105 -0.29 2.39 0.15
CA ASP A 105 0.29 3.71 -0.01
C ASP A 105 1.74 3.59 -0.49
N MET A 106 2.11 4.47 -1.41
CA MET A 106 3.49 4.75 -1.81
C MET A 106 3.77 6.20 -1.48
N SER A 107 4.85 6.44 -0.75
CA SER A 107 5.21 7.76 -0.25
C SER A 107 6.70 8.05 -0.44
N CYS A 108 7.05 9.34 -0.47
CA CYS A 108 8.43 9.82 -0.37
C CYS A 108 8.49 11.13 0.41
N VAL A 109 9.68 11.50 0.88
CA VAL A 109 9.93 12.72 1.67
C VAL A 109 10.84 13.67 0.89
N ASN A 110 10.52 14.97 0.88
CA ASN A 110 11.36 16.05 0.29
C ASN A 110 11.73 15.84 -1.20
N TYR A 111 10.83 15.25 -1.99
CA TYR A 111 11.13 14.93 -3.39
C TYR A 111 10.69 16.05 -4.33
N SER A 112 11.65 16.67 -5.04
CA SER A 112 11.42 17.89 -5.84
C SER A 112 10.76 17.66 -7.20
N ASN A 113 10.61 16.40 -7.65
CA ASN A 113 10.04 16.10 -8.96
C ASN A 113 9.28 14.76 -8.94
N ILE A 114 7.99 14.82 -8.63
CA ILE A 114 7.13 13.63 -8.50
C ILE A 114 6.41 13.40 -9.81
N ASN A 115 7.13 12.76 -10.71
CA ASN A 115 6.54 12.29 -11.95
C ASN A 115 6.25 10.80 -11.84
N ASN A 116 5.02 10.42 -12.17
CA ASN A 116 4.57 9.02 -12.34
C ASN A 116 4.37 8.19 -11.05
N GLN A 117 4.46 8.73 -9.83
CA GLN A 117 4.20 7.97 -8.59
C GLN A 117 2.84 7.27 -8.63
N SER A 118 1.80 7.98 -9.06
CA SER A 118 0.47 7.41 -9.33
C SER A 118 0.50 6.18 -10.22
N LEU A 119 1.20 6.29 -11.36
CA LEU A 119 1.22 5.26 -12.39
C LEU A 119 2.02 4.04 -11.90
N VAL A 120 3.14 4.29 -11.22
CA VAL A 120 3.95 3.26 -10.58
C VAL A 120 3.11 2.49 -9.57
N LEU A 121 2.45 3.19 -8.64
CA LEU A 121 1.60 2.52 -7.64
C LEU A 121 0.43 1.77 -8.30
N LYS A 122 -0.21 2.34 -9.33
CA LYS A 122 -1.27 1.66 -10.10
C LYS A 122 -0.77 0.33 -10.65
N ASN A 123 0.40 0.33 -11.26
CA ASN A 123 0.98 -0.85 -11.86
C ASN A 123 1.30 -1.90 -10.80
N ILE A 124 1.82 -1.49 -9.65
CA ILE A 124 2.12 -2.39 -8.52
C ILE A 124 0.83 -3.05 -8.03
N VAL A 125 -0.20 -2.26 -7.72
CA VAL A 125 -1.50 -2.78 -7.26
C VAL A 125 -2.12 -3.71 -8.29
N THR A 126 -2.12 -3.32 -9.57
CA THR A 126 -2.64 -4.17 -10.66
C THR A 126 -1.92 -5.53 -10.71
N GLN A 127 -0.61 -5.57 -10.46
CA GLN A 127 0.14 -6.84 -10.44
C GLN A 127 -0.18 -7.67 -9.19
N ILE A 128 -0.41 -7.03 -8.04
CA ILE A 128 -0.87 -7.71 -6.82
C ILE A 128 -2.24 -8.35 -7.06
N GLU A 129 -3.20 -7.60 -7.58
CA GLU A 129 -4.56 -8.06 -7.87
C GLU A 129 -4.56 -9.24 -8.86
N LYS A 130 -3.77 -9.13 -9.94
CA LYS A 130 -3.58 -10.24 -10.90
C LYS A 130 -2.98 -11.48 -10.25
N TYR A 131 -1.97 -11.32 -9.40
CA TYR A 131 -1.36 -12.44 -8.68
C TYR A 131 -2.36 -13.12 -7.74
N LEU A 132 -3.17 -12.33 -7.03
CA LEU A 132 -4.23 -12.86 -6.15
C LEU A 132 -5.30 -13.62 -6.94
N SER A 133 -5.69 -13.10 -8.11
CA SER A 133 -6.63 -13.76 -9.00
C SER A 133 -6.11 -15.11 -9.50
N LEU A 134 -4.88 -15.15 -10.03
CA LEU A 134 -4.26 -16.41 -10.47
C LEU A 134 -4.12 -17.41 -9.32
N LYS A 135 -3.71 -16.94 -8.13
CA LYS A 135 -3.57 -17.80 -6.95
C LYS A 135 -4.92 -18.38 -6.51
N HIS A 136 -6.00 -17.61 -6.61
CA HIS A 136 -7.36 -18.08 -6.34
C HIS A 136 -7.77 -19.18 -7.33
N GLU A 137 -7.58 -18.97 -8.63
CA GLU A 137 -7.90 -19.97 -9.66
C GLU A 137 -7.14 -21.28 -9.47
N ILE A 138 -5.84 -21.21 -9.19
CA ILE A 138 -5.01 -22.39 -8.93
C ILE A 138 -5.54 -23.16 -7.71
N ASN A 139 -5.80 -22.45 -6.60
CA ASN A 139 -6.33 -23.09 -5.39
C ASN A 139 -7.71 -23.71 -5.61
N TYR A 140 -8.57 -23.06 -6.42
CA TYR A 140 -9.88 -23.60 -6.79
C TYR A 140 -9.77 -24.90 -7.60
N VAL A 141 -8.87 -24.93 -8.59
CA VAL A 141 -8.61 -26.14 -9.41
C VAL A 141 -8.01 -27.27 -8.58
N LEU A 142 -7.00 -26.98 -7.76
CA LEU A 142 -6.39 -27.97 -6.87
C LEU A 142 -7.40 -28.52 -5.86
N GLY A 143 -8.25 -27.66 -5.30
CA GLY A 143 -9.36 -28.08 -4.45
C GLY A 143 -10.26 -29.08 -5.14
N LYS A 144 -10.68 -28.82 -6.39
CA LYS A 144 -11.50 -29.77 -7.16
C LYS A 144 -10.81 -31.10 -7.42
N LEU A 145 -9.51 -31.12 -7.72
CA LEU A 145 -8.79 -32.37 -8.00
C LEU A 145 -8.73 -33.29 -6.77
N ILE A 146 -8.55 -32.72 -5.57
CA ILE A 146 -8.52 -33.49 -4.32
C ILE A 146 -9.87 -34.17 -4.03
N TYR A 147 -11.00 -33.54 -4.40
CA TYR A 147 -12.33 -34.12 -4.22
C TYR A 147 -12.72 -35.20 -5.25
N VAL A 148 -11.94 -35.37 -6.34
CA VAL A 148 -12.25 -36.38 -7.38
C VAL A 148 -11.58 -37.72 -7.07
N ASP A 149 -10.55 -37.76 -6.22
CA ASP A 149 -9.81 -38.98 -5.87
C ASP A 149 -10.40 -39.76 -4.66
N GLU A 150 -11.48 -39.27 -4.03
CA GLU A 150 -12.17 -39.95 -2.92
C GLU A 150 -13.54 -40.56 -3.30
N GLY A 151 -13.84 -40.67 -4.61
CA GLY A 151 -15.12 -41.18 -5.14
C GLY A 151 -15.04 -42.55 -5.80
#